data_AF-A0A0N4WIU3-F1
#
_entry.id   AF-A0A0N4WIU3-F1
#
_cell.length_a   1.000
_cell.length_b   1.000
_cell.length_c   1.000
_cell.angle_alpha   90.00
_cell.angle_beta   90.00
_cell.angle_gamma   90.00
#
_symmetry.space_group_name_H-M   'P 1'
#
loop_
_entity.id
_entity.type
_entity.pdbx_description
1 polymer ?
#
loop_
_entity_poly.entity_id
_entity_poly.type
_entity_poly.pdbx_seq_one_letter_code
_entity_poly.pdbx_strand_id
1 'polypeptide(L)'
;MCAGARSSLPGHIVDIGRVLRGLKWEIDLRALSPPLLSAQSTSDKEEALLLLYPTNFSFYVYIAIVCGHFLHSPLQATIYLCVYSSLAFMALWSLFSVLAFGVARIPSQWTVPAETDALLKQCTPFENGKYVVDKSTPEQTVKQHRILTRVAAQLGVVQAECDQAGRNKSGNHNLIFMYCYICQTLKPDRSHHCSSCGRCVVKFDHHCPWINQCVNHNNYKPFLLYIFYSTLLVLWFLLTSIECFIRFIINAAWLDEAIPLVLLFSVIAMFGMFGYFPLGEMLIFHYGLLSINETTCEQAKPAVLKFDFKADYNLGREKNFEQVFGWGLWFFPLKTSLEDGMHFEIR
;
A
#
# COMPACT_ATOMS: atom_id res chain seq x y z
N MET A 1 -23.03 -68.88 -25.85
CA MET A 1 -22.12 -67.85 -26.37
C MET A 1 -22.27 -66.61 -25.50
N CYS A 2 -21.18 -66.31 -24.80
CA CYS A 2 -20.80 -65.16 -23.96
C CYS A 2 -21.85 -64.39 -23.13
N ALA A 3 -21.72 -64.59 -21.81
CA ALA A 3 -22.12 -63.68 -20.74
C ALA A 3 -21.00 -62.64 -20.43
N GLY A 4 -21.35 -61.56 -19.72
CA GLY A 4 -20.43 -60.60 -19.08
C GLY A 4 -20.03 -59.41 -19.99
N ALA A 5 -19.99 -58.15 -19.55
CA ALA A 5 -19.73 -57.60 -18.23
C ALA A 5 -20.41 -56.23 -18.05
N ARG A 6 -21.04 -55.99 -16.90
CA ARG A 6 -21.27 -54.64 -16.38
C ARG A 6 -19.97 -54.21 -15.69
N SER A 7 -19.31 -53.17 -16.19
CA SER A 7 -18.21 -52.53 -15.49
C SER A 7 -18.77 -51.67 -14.35
N SER A 8 -18.71 -52.20 -13.14
CA SER A 8 -18.80 -51.42 -11.91
C SER A 8 -17.49 -50.66 -11.70
N LEU A 9 -17.49 -49.35 -11.97
CA LEU A 9 -16.46 -48.44 -11.45
C LEU A 9 -16.97 -47.87 -10.11
N PRO A 10 -16.25 -48.06 -8.99
CA PRO A 10 -16.56 -47.37 -7.75
C PRO A 10 -16.02 -45.94 -7.85
N GLY A 11 -16.83 -45.06 -8.43
CA GLY A 11 -16.55 -43.62 -8.42
C GLY A 11 -16.92 -43.04 -7.06
N HIS A 12 -15.98 -43.03 -6.11
CA HIS A 12 -16.05 -42.12 -4.96
C HIS A 12 -15.86 -40.69 -5.47
N ILE A 13 -16.88 -40.14 -6.13
CA ILE A 13 -16.98 -38.69 -6.36
C ILE A 13 -17.45 -38.11 -5.03
N VAL A 14 -16.53 -37.45 -4.33
CA VAL A 14 -16.88 -36.64 -3.16
C VAL A 14 -17.80 -35.53 -3.67
N ASP A 15 -19.09 -35.63 -3.35
CA ASP A 15 -20.04 -34.54 -3.53
C ASP A 15 -19.61 -33.41 -2.57
N ILE A 16 -18.80 -32.49 -3.09
CA ILE A 16 -18.27 -31.33 -2.36
C ILE A 16 -19.43 -30.53 -1.76
N GLY A 17 -20.59 -30.44 -2.44
CA GLY A 17 -21.79 -29.80 -1.91
C GLY A 17 -22.34 -30.51 -0.67
N ARG A 18 -22.28 -31.85 -0.62
CA ARG A 18 -22.67 -32.64 0.56
C ARG A 18 -21.65 -32.54 1.70
N VAL A 19 -20.35 -32.45 1.38
CA VAL A 19 -19.29 -32.22 2.39
C VAL A 19 -19.43 -30.83 3.01
N LEU A 20 -19.67 -29.79 2.20
CA LEU A 20 -19.84 -28.42 2.68
C LEU A 20 -21.13 -28.22 3.49
N ARG A 21 -22.23 -28.93 3.15
CA ARG A 21 -23.48 -28.92 3.92
C ARG A 21 -23.40 -29.67 5.27
N GLY A 22 -22.43 -30.58 5.43
CA GLY A 22 -22.19 -31.32 6.68
C GLY A 22 -21.23 -30.64 7.65
N LEU A 23 -20.48 -29.63 7.18
CA LEU A 23 -19.60 -28.84 8.03
C LEU A 23 -20.44 -27.83 8.82
N LYS A 24 -20.70 -28.14 10.10
CA LYS A 24 -21.12 -27.13 11.08
C LYS A 24 -19.94 -26.17 11.27
N TRP A 25 -19.99 -25.03 10.60
CA TRP A 25 -19.04 -23.94 10.78
C TRP A 25 -19.38 -23.17 12.06
N GLU A 26 -19.10 -23.74 13.22
CA GLU A 26 -18.89 -22.92 14.42
C GLU A 26 -17.51 -22.28 14.27
N ILE A 27 -17.47 -21.15 13.57
CA ILE A 27 -16.29 -20.29 13.52
C ILE A 27 -16.18 -19.66 14.91
N ASP A 28 -15.27 -20.18 15.74
CA ASP A 28 -14.86 -19.45 16.93
C ASP A 28 -14.07 -18.21 16.49
N LEU A 29 -14.77 -17.09 16.38
CA LEU A 29 -14.23 -15.79 15.99
C LEU A 29 -13.08 -15.33 16.91
N ARG A 30 -12.89 -15.96 18.08
CA ARG A 30 -11.77 -15.70 19.00
C ARG A 30 -10.46 -16.40 18.57
N ALA A 31 -10.54 -17.42 17.71
CA ALA A 31 -9.39 -18.20 17.28
C ALA A 31 -8.70 -17.64 16.02
N LEU A 32 -9.35 -16.73 15.30
CA LEU A 32 -8.82 -16.07 14.09
C LEU A 32 -8.13 -14.73 14.38
N SER A 33 -7.90 -14.38 15.64
CA SER A 33 -7.18 -13.16 16.03
C SER A 33 -5.69 -13.48 16.22
N PRO A 34 -4.76 -13.07 15.34
CA PRO A 34 -3.38 -12.85 15.75
C PRO A 34 -3.37 -11.74 16.81
N PRO A 35 -2.36 -11.68 17.69
CA PRO A 35 -2.44 -10.87 18.91
C PRO A 35 -2.53 -9.38 18.58
N LEU A 36 -3.75 -8.84 18.64
CA LEU A 36 -4.11 -7.42 18.74
C LEU A 36 -3.65 -6.83 20.09
N LEU A 37 -2.37 -7.01 20.44
CA LEU A 37 -1.76 -6.49 21.66
C LEU A 37 -1.11 -5.11 21.47
N SER A 38 -1.43 -4.40 20.38
CA SER A 38 -0.98 -3.02 20.16
C SER A 38 -2.09 -2.01 19.84
N ALA A 39 -3.36 -2.41 19.79
CA ALA A 39 -4.48 -1.48 19.62
C ALA A 39 -4.67 -0.66 20.90
N GLN A 40 -4.27 0.61 20.86
CA GLN A 40 -4.24 1.50 22.02
C GLN A 40 -5.60 2.14 22.32
N SER A 41 -6.56 2.10 21.40
CA SER A 41 -7.90 2.66 21.58
C SER A 41 -9.04 1.68 21.22
N THR A 42 -10.25 1.96 21.71
CA THR A 42 -11.47 1.22 21.37
C THR A 42 -11.94 1.47 19.94
N SER A 43 -11.65 2.64 19.34
CA SER A 43 -12.01 2.93 17.94
C SER A 43 -11.20 2.08 16.96
N ASP A 44 -9.92 1.83 17.24
CA ASP A 44 -9.05 1.03 16.36
C ASP A 44 -9.56 -0.42 16.23
N LYS A 45 -10.20 -0.94 17.29
CA LYS A 45 -10.79 -2.29 17.30
C LYS A 45 -12.10 -2.34 16.51
N GLU A 46 -12.91 -1.29 16.56
CA GLU A 46 -14.15 -1.19 15.79
C GLU A 46 -13.88 -1.01 14.29
N GLU A 47 -12.85 -0.24 13.92
CA GLU A 47 -12.40 -0.08 12.53
C GLU A 47 -11.87 -1.38 11.93
N ALA A 48 -11.10 -2.16 12.70
CA ALA A 48 -10.64 -3.47 12.26
C ALA A 48 -11.81 -4.44 12.01
N LEU A 49 -12.83 -4.43 12.87
CA LEU A 49 -14.04 -5.23 12.69
C LEU A 49 -14.81 -4.81 11.43
N LEU A 50 -14.91 -3.51 11.16
CA LEU A 50 -15.58 -2.97 9.96
C LEU A 50 -14.95 -3.44 8.64
N LEU A 51 -13.65 -3.77 8.63
CA LEU A 51 -12.96 -4.35 7.46
C LEU A 51 -13.07 -5.87 7.39
N LEU A 52 -13.05 -6.55 8.55
CA LEU A 52 -13.09 -8.02 8.63
C LEU A 52 -14.47 -8.59 8.27
N TYR A 53 -15.57 -7.95 8.69
CA TYR A 53 -16.92 -8.44 8.43
C TYR A 53 -17.28 -8.52 6.93
N PRO A 54 -17.10 -7.45 6.13
CA PRO A 54 -17.34 -7.49 4.68
C PRO A 54 -16.44 -8.51 3.96
N THR A 55 -15.20 -8.67 4.40
CA THR A 55 -14.24 -9.62 3.83
C THR A 55 -14.67 -11.07 4.09
N ASN A 56 -15.10 -11.39 5.31
CA ASN A 56 -15.59 -12.73 5.64
C ASN A 56 -16.92 -13.03 4.95
N PHE A 57 -17.82 -12.05 4.87
CA PHE A 57 -19.10 -12.19 4.17
C PHE A 57 -18.91 -12.44 2.68
N SER A 58 -18.03 -11.67 2.02
CA SER A 58 -17.72 -11.87 0.61
C SER A 58 -17.07 -13.22 0.31
N PHE A 59 -16.17 -13.68 1.18
CA PHE A 59 -15.57 -15.01 1.08
C PHE A 59 -16.63 -16.11 1.16
N TYR A 60 -17.55 -16.01 2.14
CA TYR A 60 -18.67 -16.93 2.27
C TYR A 60 -19.55 -16.95 1.01
N VAL A 61 -19.96 -15.78 0.51
CA VAL A 61 -20.78 -15.68 -0.71
C VAL A 61 -20.06 -16.29 -1.91
N TYR A 62 -18.75 -16.08 -2.06
CA TYR A 62 -18.00 -16.67 -3.16
C TYR A 62 -18.01 -18.20 -3.11
N ILE A 63 -17.75 -18.79 -1.94
CA ILE A 63 -17.67 -20.25 -1.82
C ILE A 63 -19.06 -20.88 -1.86
N ALA A 64 -19.98 -20.42 -1.01
CA ALA A 64 -21.26 -21.08 -0.81
C ALA A 64 -22.24 -20.79 -1.95
N ILE A 65 -22.25 -19.56 -2.46
CA ILE A 65 -23.22 -19.12 -3.47
C ILE A 65 -22.65 -19.24 -4.87
N VAL A 66 -21.53 -18.56 -5.17
CA VAL A 66 -20.95 -18.60 -6.53
C VAL A 66 -20.48 -20.01 -6.87
N CYS A 67 -19.61 -20.60 -6.05
CA CYS A 67 -19.03 -21.92 -6.35
C CYS A 67 -19.93 -23.09 -5.98
N GLY A 68 -20.71 -22.97 -4.90
CA GLY A 68 -21.48 -24.08 -4.33
C GLY A 68 -22.91 -24.19 -4.86
N HIS A 69 -23.51 -23.07 -5.28
CA HIS A 69 -24.93 -23.01 -5.66
C HIS A 69 -25.11 -22.83 -7.17
N PHE A 70 -24.46 -21.81 -7.75
CA PHE A 70 -24.64 -21.48 -9.18
C PHE A 70 -23.83 -22.36 -10.14
N LEU A 71 -22.74 -22.99 -9.68
CA LEU A 71 -21.93 -23.87 -10.52
C LEU A 71 -22.33 -25.34 -10.36
N HIS A 72 -22.75 -25.95 -11.47
CA HIS A 72 -23.06 -27.40 -11.51
C HIS A 72 -21.84 -28.25 -11.87
N SER A 73 -20.80 -27.66 -12.49
CA SER A 73 -19.58 -28.38 -12.86
C SER A 73 -18.56 -28.36 -11.72
N PRO A 74 -18.21 -29.51 -11.12
CA PRO A 74 -17.23 -29.54 -10.03
C PRO A 74 -15.83 -29.13 -10.49
N LEU A 75 -15.50 -29.37 -11.76
CA LEU A 75 -14.23 -28.94 -12.34
C LEU A 75 -14.16 -27.41 -12.42
N GLN A 76 -15.23 -26.76 -12.88
CA GLN A 76 -15.29 -25.29 -12.97
C GLN A 76 -15.22 -24.65 -11.58
N ALA A 77 -15.99 -25.16 -10.62
CA ALA A 77 -15.94 -24.69 -9.24
C ALA A 77 -14.55 -24.84 -8.62
N THR A 78 -13.87 -25.95 -8.89
CA THR A 78 -12.48 -26.17 -8.42
C THR A 78 -11.53 -25.15 -9.02
N ILE A 79 -11.60 -24.88 -10.33
CA ILE A 79 -10.76 -23.87 -10.98
C ILE A 79 -11.00 -22.49 -10.36
N TYR A 80 -12.26 -22.11 -10.15
CA TYR A 80 -12.62 -20.83 -9.55
C TYR A 80 -12.05 -20.65 -8.15
N LEU A 81 -12.19 -21.67 -7.31
CA LEU A 81 -11.64 -21.66 -5.96
C LEU A 81 -10.12 -21.61 -5.95
N CYS A 82 -9.44 -22.36 -6.83
CA CYS A 82 -7.98 -22.34 -6.92
C CYS A 82 -7.45 -20.96 -7.33
N VAL A 83 -8.03 -20.33 -8.35
CA VAL A 83 -7.62 -18.99 -8.80
C VAL A 83 -7.90 -17.95 -7.72
N TYR A 84 -9.11 -17.94 -7.16
CA TYR A 84 -9.47 -17.02 -6.08
C TYR A 84 -8.53 -17.15 -4.88
N SER A 85 -8.28 -18.39 -4.42
CA SER A 85 -7.41 -18.65 -3.26
C SER A 85 -5.97 -18.22 -3.52
N SER A 86 -5.48 -18.41 -4.76
CA SER A 86 -4.12 -18.01 -5.14
C SER A 86 -3.97 -16.48 -5.14
N LEU A 87 -4.95 -15.77 -5.70
CA LEU A 87 -4.97 -14.30 -5.69
C LEU A 87 -5.11 -13.74 -4.27
N ALA A 88 -6.00 -14.31 -3.46
CA ALA A 88 -6.18 -13.93 -2.06
C ALA A 88 -4.90 -14.17 -1.25
N PHE A 89 -4.24 -15.31 -1.44
CA PHE A 89 -2.94 -15.60 -0.82
C PHE A 89 -1.89 -14.55 -1.19
N MET A 90 -1.75 -14.23 -2.48
CA MET A 90 -0.77 -13.24 -2.94
C MET A 90 -1.08 -11.82 -2.41
N ALA A 91 -2.36 -11.43 -2.36
CA ALA A 91 -2.77 -10.15 -1.78
C ALA A 91 -2.44 -10.09 -0.28
N LEU A 92 -2.78 -11.13 0.49
CA LEU A 92 -2.49 -11.21 1.93
C LEU A 92 -0.99 -11.26 2.22
N TRP A 93 -0.22 -12.03 1.44
CA TRP A 93 1.23 -12.06 1.57
C TRP A 93 1.84 -10.69 1.29
N SER A 94 1.35 -9.99 0.26
CA SER A 94 1.81 -8.63 -0.07
C SER A 94 1.48 -7.66 1.06
N LEU A 95 0.25 -7.67 1.58
CA LEU A 95 -0.16 -6.85 2.73
C LEU A 95 0.70 -7.14 3.97
N PHE A 96 0.92 -8.42 4.28
CA PHE A 96 1.80 -8.81 5.38
C PHE A 96 3.22 -8.27 5.18
N SER A 97 3.78 -8.37 3.98
CA SER A 97 5.10 -7.81 3.67
C SER A 97 5.14 -6.29 3.81
N VAL A 98 4.07 -5.55 3.48
CA VAL A 98 3.99 -4.09 3.69
C VAL A 98 4.19 -3.75 5.17
N LEU A 99 3.53 -4.51 6.05
CA LEU A 99 3.60 -4.34 7.49
C LEU A 99 4.96 -4.81 8.04
N ALA A 100 5.43 -5.98 7.59
CA ALA A 100 6.65 -6.61 8.06
C ALA A 100 7.93 -5.83 7.66
N PHE A 101 7.97 -5.24 6.46
CA PHE A 101 9.12 -4.42 6.04
C PHE A 101 9.17 -3.06 6.74
N GLY A 102 8.05 -2.64 7.32
CA GLY A 102 7.98 -1.46 8.17
C GLY A 102 8.22 -0.14 7.44
N VAL A 103 8.53 0.89 8.23
CA VAL A 103 8.78 2.24 7.73
C VAL A 103 10.26 2.54 7.69
N ALA A 104 10.78 2.89 6.50
CA ALA A 104 12.14 3.37 6.34
C ALA A 104 12.34 4.68 7.12
N ARG A 105 13.25 4.66 8.09
CA ARG A 105 13.55 5.79 8.96
C ARG A 105 14.92 6.37 8.65
N ILE A 106 15.04 7.67 8.89
CA ILE A 106 16.33 8.36 8.82
C ILE A 106 17.23 7.82 9.94
N PRO A 107 18.49 7.46 9.64
CA PRO A 107 19.42 6.96 10.62
C PRO A 107 19.73 7.99 11.72
N SER A 108 19.92 7.54 12.96
CA SER A 108 20.17 8.43 14.11
C SER A 108 21.47 9.21 14.01
N GLN A 109 22.45 8.74 13.23
CA GLN A 109 23.69 9.48 13.00
C GLN A 109 23.49 10.80 12.23
N TRP A 110 22.32 11.00 11.60
CA TRP A 110 21.97 12.26 10.92
C TRP A 110 21.19 13.22 11.81
N THR A 111 20.94 12.84 13.06
CA THR A 111 20.42 13.73 14.09
C THR A 111 21.47 14.79 14.41
N VAL A 112 21.02 16.04 14.45
CA VAL A 112 21.87 17.19 14.66
C VAL A 112 22.37 17.22 16.11
N PRO A 113 23.67 17.44 16.37
CA PRO A 113 24.19 17.52 17.73
C PRO A 113 23.54 18.65 18.55
N ALA A 114 23.44 18.46 19.87
CA ALA A 114 22.82 19.43 20.78
C ALA A 114 23.43 20.84 20.69
N GLU A 115 24.74 20.94 20.45
CA GLU A 115 25.43 22.22 20.23
C GLU A 115 24.89 22.95 18.99
N THR A 116 24.64 22.22 17.91
CA THR A 116 24.08 22.80 16.68
C THR A 116 22.62 23.17 16.86
N ASP A 117 21.84 22.36 17.58
CA ASP A 117 20.46 22.72 17.94
C ASP A 117 20.41 24.02 18.78
N ALA A 118 21.36 24.19 19.71
CA ALA A 118 21.51 25.44 20.46
C ALA A 118 21.83 26.64 19.54
N LEU A 119 22.71 26.46 18.55
CA LEU A 119 22.99 27.50 17.55
C LEU A 119 21.77 27.82 16.67
N LEU A 120 20.99 26.80 16.28
CA LEU A 120 19.76 26.99 15.51
C LEU A 120 18.72 27.75 16.32
N LYS A 121 18.54 27.46 17.61
CA LYS A 121 17.63 28.22 18.50
C LYS A 121 17.99 29.70 18.61
N GLN A 122 19.26 30.08 18.43
CA GLN A 122 19.70 31.48 18.45
C GLN A 122 19.35 32.23 17.15
N CYS A 123 19.12 31.53 16.04
CA CYS A 123 18.84 32.14 14.73
C CYS A 123 17.49 31.76 14.13
N THR A 124 16.73 30.87 14.76
CA THR A 124 15.38 30.49 14.36
C THR A 124 14.41 30.87 15.47
N PRO A 125 13.30 31.58 15.18
CA PRO A 125 12.28 31.87 16.18
C PRO A 125 11.83 30.60 16.91
N PHE A 126 11.80 30.66 18.23
CA PHE A 126 11.46 29.53 19.09
C PHE A 126 10.45 29.98 20.13
N GLU A 127 9.20 29.55 19.96
CA GLU A 127 8.06 29.96 20.79
C GLU A 127 7.39 28.71 21.37
N ASN A 128 6.97 28.76 22.63
CA ASN A 128 6.24 27.67 23.29
C ASN A 128 6.92 26.29 23.17
N GLY A 129 8.25 26.26 23.22
CA GLY A 129 9.03 25.02 23.13
C GLY A 129 9.16 24.45 21.71
N LYS A 130 8.81 25.20 20.66
CA LYS A 130 8.85 24.75 19.27
C LYS A 130 9.48 25.79 18.34
N TYR A 131 10.12 25.31 17.28
CA TYR A 131 10.60 26.16 16.19
C TYR A 131 9.43 26.74 15.41
N VAL A 132 9.46 28.05 15.14
CA VAL A 132 8.48 28.78 14.31
C VAL A 132 9.19 29.32 13.08
N VAL A 133 9.58 28.41 12.20
CA VAL A 133 10.46 28.68 11.05
C VAL A 133 9.86 29.72 10.11
N ASP A 134 8.54 29.73 9.94
CA ASP A 134 7.81 30.66 9.07
C ASP A 134 7.93 32.14 9.48
N LYS A 135 8.34 32.41 10.73
CA LYS A 135 8.60 33.77 11.23
C LYS A 135 10.06 34.21 11.03
N SER A 136 10.91 33.38 10.41
CA SER A 136 12.32 33.71 10.22
C SER A 136 12.51 34.84 9.20
N THR A 137 13.40 35.79 9.49
CA THR A 137 13.81 36.82 8.51
C THR A 137 14.71 36.21 7.42
N PRO A 138 14.86 36.87 6.25
CA PRO A 138 15.79 36.40 5.22
C PRO A 138 17.22 36.18 5.73
N GLU A 139 17.73 37.06 6.60
CA GLU A 139 19.07 36.97 7.19
C GLU A 139 19.20 35.77 8.14
N GLN A 140 18.15 35.52 8.93
CA GLN A 140 18.05 34.35 9.79
C GLN A 140 18.09 33.06 8.97
N THR A 141 17.32 32.99 7.88
CA THR A 141 17.31 31.86 6.96
C THR A 141 18.68 31.59 6.34
N VAL A 142 19.42 32.63 5.95
CA VAL A 142 20.81 32.48 5.46
C VAL A 142 21.74 31.94 6.55
N LYS A 143 21.59 32.41 7.80
CA LYS A 143 22.39 31.91 8.93
C LYS A 143 22.07 30.44 9.25
N GLN A 144 20.79 30.07 9.27
CA GLN A 144 20.31 28.69 9.43
C GLN A 144 20.92 27.79 8.34
N HIS A 145 20.85 28.22 7.08
CA HIS A 145 21.41 27.50 5.94
C HIS A 145 22.91 27.22 6.12
N ARG A 146 23.70 28.21 6.51
CA ARG A 146 25.15 28.04 6.76
C ARG A 146 25.43 27.02 7.86
N ILE A 147 24.68 27.07 8.96
CA ILE A 147 24.81 26.12 10.07
C ILE A 147 24.50 24.69 9.59
N LEU A 148 23.36 24.51 8.92
CA LEU A 148 22.92 23.21 8.41
C LEU A 148 23.87 22.66 7.34
N THR A 149 24.44 23.51 6.48
CA THR A 149 25.46 23.11 5.49
C THR A 149 26.67 22.50 6.18
N ARG A 150 27.18 23.19 7.20
CA ARG A 150 28.38 22.78 7.91
C ARG A 150 28.18 21.42 8.59
N VAL A 151 27.03 21.25 9.24
CA VAL A 151 26.72 19.99 9.93
C VAL A 151 26.40 18.86 8.95
N ALA A 152 25.74 19.14 7.83
CA ALA A 152 25.55 18.14 6.78
C ALA A 152 26.89 17.61 6.26
N ALA A 153 27.87 18.49 6.03
CA ALA A 153 29.22 18.09 5.63
C ALA A 153 29.93 17.25 6.72
N GLN A 154 29.78 17.62 8.01
CA GLN A 154 30.35 16.86 9.12
C GLN A 154 29.74 15.47 9.28
N LEU A 155 28.43 15.34 9.06
CA LEU A 155 27.67 14.09 9.18
C LEU A 155 27.68 13.27 7.87
N GLY A 156 28.32 13.78 6.81
CA GLY A 156 28.41 13.11 5.50
C GLY A 156 27.07 13.01 4.76
N VAL A 157 26.12 13.93 5.03
CA VAL A 157 24.80 13.93 4.40
C VAL A 157 24.86 14.70 3.09
N VAL A 158 24.62 13.99 1.99
CA VAL A 158 24.50 14.59 0.66
C VAL A 158 23.02 14.83 0.36
N GLN A 159 22.68 16.04 -0.08
CA GLN A 159 21.32 16.43 -0.44
C GLN A 159 21.37 17.17 -1.77
N ALA A 160 20.71 16.62 -2.79
CA ALA A 160 20.52 17.31 -4.05
C ALA A 160 19.30 18.23 -4.00
N GLU A 161 18.29 17.92 -3.18
CA GLU A 161 17.08 18.73 -3.05
C GLU A 161 17.31 20.00 -2.22
N CYS A 162 16.51 21.03 -2.52
CA CYS A 162 16.33 22.21 -1.70
C CYS A 162 14.85 22.48 -1.42
N ASP A 163 14.55 23.04 -0.26
CA ASP A 163 13.16 23.31 0.11
C ASP A 163 12.58 24.48 -0.70
N GLN A 164 11.36 24.30 -1.21
CA GLN A 164 10.64 25.24 -2.07
C GLN A 164 10.32 26.59 -1.41
N ALA A 165 10.44 26.71 -0.09
CA ALA A 165 10.30 27.99 0.63
C ALA A 165 11.28 29.07 0.13
N GLY A 166 12.32 28.68 -0.63
CA GLY A 166 13.19 29.58 -1.38
C GLY A 166 12.58 30.26 -2.61
N ARG A 167 11.35 29.93 -3.04
CA ARG A 167 10.62 30.69 -4.07
C ARG A 167 10.05 31.98 -3.49
N ASN A 168 10.90 32.96 -3.22
CA ASN A 168 10.40 34.33 -3.09
C ASN A 168 9.84 34.78 -4.47
N LYS A 169 8.84 35.67 -4.45
CA LYS A 169 8.24 36.25 -5.67
C LYS A 169 9.24 37.03 -6.55
N SER A 170 10.47 37.20 -6.09
CA SER A 170 11.58 37.89 -6.75
C SER A 170 12.56 36.95 -7.47
N GLY A 171 12.32 35.63 -7.50
CA GLY A 171 13.19 34.68 -8.23
C GLY A 171 14.57 34.45 -7.60
N ASN A 172 14.80 34.90 -6.37
CA ASN A 172 16.06 34.72 -5.65
C ASN A 172 15.96 33.51 -4.71
N HIS A 173 16.69 32.45 -5.04
CA HIS A 173 16.53 31.16 -4.39
C HIS A 173 17.33 31.12 -3.09
N ASN A 174 16.69 31.44 -1.97
CA ASN A 174 17.24 31.08 -0.68
C ASN A 174 17.13 29.56 -0.55
N LEU A 175 18.21 28.85 -0.88
CA LEU A 175 18.33 27.41 -0.66
C LEU A 175 17.99 27.14 0.82
N ILE A 176 16.87 26.51 1.11
CA ILE A 176 16.55 26.08 2.48
C ILE A 176 16.93 24.60 2.57
N PHE A 177 17.73 24.26 3.59
CA PHE A 177 18.20 22.89 3.81
C PHE A 177 17.05 21.96 4.14
N MET A 178 17.13 20.73 3.63
CA MET A 178 16.18 19.67 3.95
C MET A 178 16.42 19.18 5.38
N TYR A 179 15.88 19.92 6.36
CA TYR A 179 15.99 19.65 7.78
C TYR A 179 14.61 19.50 8.42
N CYS A 180 14.48 18.63 9.41
CA CYS A 180 13.25 18.50 10.20
C CYS A 180 13.47 19.13 11.58
N TYR A 181 12.85 20.28 11.83
CA TYR A 181 12.89 20.96 13.12
C TYR A 181 12.18 20.19 14.25
N ILE A 182 11.26 19.28 13.90
CA ILE A 182 10.54 18.43 14.87
C ILE A 182 11.41 17.24 15.28
N CYS A 183 11.96 16.51 14.30
CA CYS A 183 12.81 15.35 14.55
C CYS A 183 14.27 15.71 14.86
N GLN A 184 14.65 16.96 14.66
CA GLN A 184 16.02 17.47 14.74
C GLN A 184 17.03 16.69 13.87
N THR A 185 16.60 16.26 12.69
CA THR A 185 17.42 15.43 11.77
C THR A 185 17.53 16.06 10.40
N LEU A 186 18.69 15.88 9.77
CA LEU A 186 18.85 16.15 8.34
C LEU A 186 18.04 15.10 7.57
N LYS A 187 17.27 15.53 6.58
CA LYS A 187 16.42 14.67 5.75
C LYS A 187 17.19 14.26 4.49
N PRO A 188 17.31 12.97 4.15
CA PRO A 188 17.71 12.61 2.80
C PRO A 188 16.76 13.23 1.79
N ASP A 189 17.19 13.24 0.53
CA ASP A 189 16.29 13.58 -0.58
C ASP A 189 15.03 12.69 -0.51
N ARG A 190 13.91 13.20 -1.05
CA ARG A 190 12.60 12.52 -1.09
C ARG A 190 12.00 12.16 0.27
N SER A 191 12.55 12.68 1.38
CA SER A 191 12.15 12.32 2.73
C SER A 191 11.30 13.40 3.41
N HIS A 192 10.20 13.00 4.05
CA HIS A 192 9.23 13.93 4.65
C HIS A 192 8.88 13.55 6.10
N HIS A 193 8.44 14.53 6.88
CA HIS A 193 7.90 14.29 8.22
C HIS A 193 6.43 13.91 8.12
N CYS A 194 6.07 12.70 8.57
CA CYS A 194 4.68 12.30 8.70
C CYS A 194 4.18 12.69 10.09
N SER A 195 3.19 13.59 10.15
CA SER A 195 2.57 14.03 11.40
C SER A 195 1.88 12.90 12.15
N SER A 196 1.16 12.01 11.43
CA SER A 196 0.49 10.84 12.02
C SER A 196 1.49 9.89 12.69
N CYS A 197 2.65 9.68 12.07
CA CYS A 197 3.72 8.85 12.64
C CYS A 197 4.63 9.60 13.62
N GLY A 198 4.54 10.93 13.71
CA GLY A 198 5.42 11.78 14.52
C GLY A 198 6.91 11.73 14.17
N ARG A 199 7.30 11.19 13.00
CA ARG A 199 8.70 10.98 12.64
C ARG A 199 8.91 11.03 11.13
N CYS A 200 10.13 11.38 10.72
CA CYS A 200 10.53 11.40 9.32
C CYS A 200 10.54 10.00 8.70
N VAL A 201 10.19 9.97 7.42
CA VAL A 201 10.06 8.79 6.58
C VAL A 201 10.86 9.01 5.30
N VAL A 202 11.60 7.98 4.91
CA VAL A 202 12.49 7.99 3.75
C VAL A 202 11.72 7.63 2.48
N LYS A 203 11.94 8.36 1.38
CA LYS A 203 11.14 8.25 0.14
C LYS A 203 9.64 8.21 0.45
N PHE A 204 9.18 9.23 1.17
CA PHE A 204 7.82 9.24 1.73
C PHE A 204 6.79 9.39 0.61
N ASP A 205 5.91 8.40 0.48
CA ASP A 205 4.83 8.45 -0.49
C ASP A 205 3.56 9.03 0.16
N HIS A 206 2.99 8.31 1.13
CA HIS A 206 1.86 8.80 1.93
C HIS A 206 1.75 8.05 3.26
N HIS A 207 0.93 8.59 4.16
CA HIS A 207 0.44 7.84 5.31
C HIS A 207 -0.88 7.18 4.93
N CYS A 208 -0.94 5.86 4.98
CA CYS A 208 -2.12 5.10 4.58
C CYS A 208 -2.90 4.68 5.83
N PRO A 209 -4.12 5.21 6.05
CA PRO A 209 -4.94 4.85 7.20
C PRO A 209 -5.30 3.36 7.22
N TRP A 210 -5.50 2.75 6.05
CA TRP A 210 -5.94 1.35 5.91
C TRP A 210 -4.95 0.32 6.45
N ILE A 211 -3.66 0.64 6.42
CA ILE A 211 -2.59 -0.19 6.99
C ILE A 211 -2.01 0.42 8.26
N ASN A 212 -2.56 1.57 8.70
CA ASN A 212 -2.07 2.37 9.82
C ASN A 212 -0.54 2.59 9.80
N GLN A 213 0.00 2.83 8.61
CA GLN A 213 1.44 2.91 8.39
C GLN A 213 1.76 3.79 7.18
N CYS A 214 2.97 4.37 7.15
CA CYS A 214 3.46 5.03 5.95
C CYS A 214 3.86 4.05 4.86
N VAL A 215 3.46 4.38 3.63
CA VAL A 215 4.03 3.84 2.40
C VAL A 215 5.27 4.66 2.06
N ASN A 216 6.38 3.96 1.83
CA ASN A 216 7.72 4.54 1.77
C ASN A 216 8.70 3.61 1.05
N HIS A 217 9.98 3.99 0.98
CA HIS A 217 11.03 3.22 0.35
C HIS A 217 10.98 1.70 0.61
N ASN A 218 10.92 1.29 1.88
CA ASN A 218 11.04 -0.12 2.25
C ASN A 218 9.83 -0.97 1.84
N ASN A 219 8.64 -0.38 1.79
CA ASN A 219 7.39 -1.10 1.61
C ASN A 219 6.58 -0.66 0.38
N TYR A 220 7.13 0.17 -0.49
CA TYR A 220 6.45 0.61 -1.71
C TYR A 220 6.18 -0.55 -2.67
N LYS A 221 7.18 -1.41 -2.95
CA LYS A 221 6.99 -2.61 -3.78
C LYS A 221 5.86 -3.53 -3.26
N PRO A 222 5.88 -4.02 -2.00
CA PRO A 222 4.78 -4.86 -1.51
C PRO A 222 3.44 -4.11 -1.47
N PHE A 223 3.42 -2.79 -1.32
CA PHE A 223 2.19 -2.00 -1.42
C PHE A 223 1.62 -2.03 -2.85
N LEU A 224 2.47 -1.83 -3.88
CA LEU A 224 2.06 -1.96 -5.29
C LEU A 224 1.54 -3.36 -5.61
N LEU A 225 2.20 -4.40 -5.09
CA LEU A 225 1.73 -5.78 -5.26
C LEU A 225 0.41 -6.05 -4.54
N TYR A 226 0.23 -5.49 -3.34
CA TYR A 226 -1.02 -5.59 -2.60
C TYR A 226 -2.19 -5.00 -3.39
N ILE A 227 -2.06 -3.77 -3.91
CA ILE A 227 -3.13 -3.15 -4.71
C ILE A 227 -3.35 -3.90 -6.03
N PHE A 228 -2.28 -4.43 -6.65
CA PHE A 228 -2.36 -5.22 -7.89
C PHE A 228 -3.13 -6.53 -7.69
N TYR A 229 -2.72 -7.36 -6.73
CA TYR A 229 -3.38 -8.63 -6.46
C TYR A 229 -4.79 -8.46 -5.90
N SER A 230 -5.04 -7.42 -5.11
CA SER A 230 -6.40 -7.10 -4.64
C SER A 230 -7.30 -6.69 -5.79
N THR A 231 -6.79 -5.90 -6.75
CA THR A 231 -7.54 -5.53 -7.96
C THR A 231 -7.86 -6.75 -8.82
N LEU A 232 -6.89 -7.66 -9.02
CA LEU A 232 -7.13 -8.92 -9.74
C LEU A 232 -8.13 -9.82 -9.03
N LEU A 233 -8.07 -9.92 -7.70
CA LEU A 233 -9.01 -10.70 -6.89
C LEU A 233 -10.44 -10.17 -7.06
N VAL A 234 -10.62 -8.86 -6.98
CA VAL A 234 -11.91 -8.20 -7.19
C VAL A 234 -12.41 -8.40 -8.62
N LEU A 235 -11.54 -8.26 -9.62
CA LEU A 235 -11.91 -8.48 -11.02
C LEU A 235 -12.33 -9.93 -11.26
N TRP A 236 -11.59 -10.90 -10.72
CA TRP A 236 -11.93 -12.32 -10.81
C TRP A 236 -13.29 -12.60 -10.17
N PHE A 237 -13.52 -12.07 -8.97
CA PHE A 237 -14.81 -12.18 -8.28
C PHE A 237 -15.95 -11.62 -9.14
N LEU A 238 -15.81 -10.41 -9.69
CA LEU A 238 -16.83 -9.75 -10.49
C LEU A 238 -17.15 -10.55 -11.77
N LEU A 239 -16.13 -10.98 -12.51
CA LEU A 239 -16.32 -11.72 -13.76
C LEU A 239 -17.04 -13.06 -13.53
N THR A 240 -16.60 -13.82 -12.53
CA THR A 240 -17.20 -15.12 -12.20
C THR A 240 -18.62 -14.97 -11.63
N SER A 241 -18.88 -13.91 -10.87
CA SER A 241 -20.22 -13.58 -10.36
C SER A 241 -21.18 -13.13 -11.46
N ILE A 242 -20.71 -12.32 -12.43
CA ILE A 242 -21.49 -11.92 -13.61
C ILE A 242 -21.84 -13.13 -14.47
N GLU A 243 -20.91 -14.08 -14.67
CA GLU A 243 -21.21 -15.33 -15.37
C GLU A 243 -22.38 -16.08 -14.69
N CYS A 244 -22.31 -16.25 -13.36
CA CYS A 244 -23.36 -16.91 -12.59
C CYS A 244 -24.70 -16.19 -12.71
N PHE A 245 -24.68 -14.85 -12.66
CA PHE A 245 -25.86 -14.03 -12.87
C PHE A 245 -26.46 -14.22 -14.28
N ILE A 246 -25.66 -14.21 -15.34
CA ILE A 246 -26.14 -14.43 -16.71
C ILE A 246 -26.77 -15.83 -16.86
N ARG A 247 -26.14 -16.87 -16.31
CA ARG A 247 -26.68 -18.24 -16.32
C ARG A 247 -28.02 -18.32 -15.59
N PHE A 248 -28.13 -17.64 -14.45
CA PHE A 248 -29.38 -17.55 -13.71
C PHE A 248 -30.51 -16.94 -14.55
N ILE A 249 -30.25 -15.80 -15.21
CA ILE A 249 -31.23 -15.12 -16.09
C ILE A 249 -31.68 -16.05 -17.22
N ILE A 250 -30.76 -16.79 -17.84
CA ILE A 250 -31.05 -17.71 -18.95
C ILE A 250 -31.91 -18.90 -18.49
N ASN A 251 -31.64 -19.45 -17.30
CA ASN A 251 -32.32 -20.65 -16.80
C ASN A 251 -33.70 -20.38 -16.17
N ALA A 252 -34.09 -19.11 -16.02
CA ALA A 252 -35.43 -18.67 -15.60
C ALA A 252 -35.98 -19.28 -14.29
N ALA A 253 -35.11 -19.58 -13.31
CA ALA A 253 -35.48 -20.17 -12.01
C ALA A 253 -35.83 -19.08 -10.96
N TRP A 254 -36.79 -18.20 -11.27
CA TRP A 254 -36.94 -16.91 -10.59
C TRP A 254 -37.43 -16.92 -9.12
N LEU A 255 -38.14 -17.97 -8.68
CA LEU A 255 -38.79 -18.00 -7.36
C LEU A 255 -38.02 -18.77 -6.29
N ASP A 256 -37.28 -19.82 -6.66
CA ASP A 256 -36.51 -20.65 -5.70
C ASP A 256 -35.13 -20.05 -5.36
N GLU A 257 -34.74 -18.98 -6.07
CA GLU A 257 -33.36 -18.47 -6.11
C GLU A 257 -33.22 -17.02 -5.63
N ALA A 258 -34.28 -16.44 -5.06
CA ALA A 258 -34.31 -15.03 -4.66
C ALA A 258 -33.22 -14.68 -3.62
N ILE A 259 -32.98 -15.56 -2.63
CA ILE A 259 -31.98 -15.32 -1.58
C ILE A 259 -30.55 -15.39 -2.14
N PRO A 260 -30.11 -16.46 -2.84
CA PRO A 260 -28.81 -16.50 -3.50
C PRO A 260 -28.57 -15.31 -4.43
N LEU A 261 -29.59 -14.89 -5.18
CA LEU A 261 -29.50 -13.76 -6.09
C LEU A 261 -29.31 -12.42 -5.37
N VAL A 262 -30.05 -12.17 -4.29
CA VAL A 262 -29.88 -10.96 -3.47
C VAL A 262 -28.48 -10.92 -2.85
N LEU A 263 -28.00 -12.05 -2.32
CA LEU A 263 -26.65 -12.14 -1.76
C LEU A 263 -25.59 -11.88 -2.83
N LEU A 264 -25.71 -12.50 -4.01
CA LEU A 264 -24.80 -12.27 -5.14
C LEU A 264 -24.79 -10.80 -5.55
N PHE A 265 -25.97 -10.19 -5.73
CA PHE A 265 -26.09 -8.79 -6.12
C PHE A 265 -25.51 -7.84 -5.06
N SER A 266 -25.75 -8.11 -3.77
CA SER A 266 -25.19 -7.31 -2.68
C SER A 266 -23.66 -7.28 -2.71
N VAL A 267 -23.04 -8.42 -3.02
CA VAL A 267 -21.59 -8.53 -3.06
C VAL A 267 -21.01 -7.98 -4.37
N ILE A 268 -21.68 -8.15 -5.51
CA ILE A 268 -21.31 -7.47 -6.78
C ILE A 268 -21.38 -5.96 -6.59
N ALA A 269 -22.44 -5.42 -5.98
CA ALA A 269 -22.57 -3.98 -5.74
C ALA A 269 -21.48 -3.48 -4.79
N MET A 270 -21.21 -4.21 -3.70
CA MET A 270 -20.16 -3.89 -2.75
C MET A 270 -18.76 -3.88 -3.41
N PHE A 271 -18.37 -4.94 -4.11
CA PHE A 271 -17.05 -4.99 -4.76
C PHE A 271 -16.95 -4.12 -6.01
N GLY A 272 -18.03 -3.97 -6.77
CA GLY A 272 -18.05 -3.11 -7.94
C GLY A 272 -17.85 -1.65 -7.55
N MET A 273 -18.66 -1.16 -6.60
CA MET A 273 -18.64 0.23 -6.16
C MET A 273 -17.46 0.57 -5.24
N PHE A 274 -17.22 -0.27 -4.21
CA PHE A 274 -16.23 0.03 -3.17
C PHE A 274 -14.91 -0.73 -3.34
N GLY A 275 -14.89 -1.82 -4.11
CA GLY A 275 -13.68 -2.59 -4.37
C GLY A 275 -12.93 -2.08 -5.60
N TYR A 276 -13.52 -2.26 -6.79
CA TYR A 276 -12.84 -2.04 -8.06
C TYR A 276 -12.55 -0.57 -8.33
N PHE A 277 -13.53 0.35 -8.17
CA PHE A 277 -13.28 1.76 -8.47
C PHE A 277 -12.14 2.34 -7.60
N PRO A 278 -12.12 2.17 -6.26
CA PRO A 278 -11.02 2.71 -5.47
C PRO A 278 -9.69 2.00 -5.73
N LEU A 279 -9.67 0.66 -5.75
CA LEU A 279 -8.42 -0.10 -5.90
C LEU A 279 -7.83 0.00 -7.31
N GLY A 280 -8.69 -0.03 -8.34
CA GLY A 280 -8.29 0.10 -9.74
C GLY A 280 -7.75 1.49 -10.07
N GLU A 281 -8.41 2.56 -9.62
CA GLU A 281 -7.90 3.93 -9.80
C GLU A 281 -6.59 4.15 -9.03
N MET A 282 -6.48 3.63 -7.80
CA MET A 282 -5.21 3.65 -7.05
C MET A 282 -4.10 2.88 -7.79
N LEU A 283 -4.41 1.73 -8.39
CA LEU A 283 -3.46 0.98 -9.20
C LEU A 283 -2.96 1.80 -10.40
N ILE A 284 -3.89 2.39 -11.17
CA ILE A 284 -3.55 3.21 -12.33
C ILE A 284 -2.70 4.41 -11.91
N PHE A 285 -3.10 5.11 -10.83
CA PHE A 285 -2.39 6.26 -10.30
C PHE A 285 -0.95 5.90 -9.91
N HIS A 286 -0.76 4.87 -9.08
CA HIS A 286 0.58 4.50 -8.61
C HIS A 286 1.47 3.90 -9.70
N TYR A 287 0.92 3.20 -10.69
CA TYR A 287 1.70 2.79 -11.87
C TYR A 287 2.08 3.99 -12.75
N GLY A 288 1.22 5.02 -12.81
CA GLY A 288 1.54 6.32 -13.39
C GLY A 288 2.75 6.96 -12.71
N LEU A 289 2.70 7.06 -11.38
CA LEU A 289 3.81 7.56 -10.55
C LEU A 289 5.10 6.78 -10.74
N LEU A 290 5.03 5.44 -10.72
CA LEU A 290 6.16 4.56 -10.99
C LEU A 290 6.78 4.84 -12.37
N SER A 291 5.96 5.13 -13.38
CA SER A 291 6.44 5.36 -14.74
C SER A 291 7.28 6.64 -14.89
N ILE A 292 7.11 7.61 -13.99
CA ILE A 292 7.85 8.88 -13.94
C ILE A 292 8.78 8.98 -12.71
N ASN A 293 8.87 7.93 -11.89
CA ASN A 293 9.61 7.88 -10.63
C ASN A 293 9.28 9.03 -9.67
N GLU A 294 8.00 9.29 -9.48
CA GLU A 294 7.54 10.24 -8.48
C GLU A 294 6.82 9.56 -7.33
N THR A 295 6.84 10.19 -6.16
CA THR A 295 5.95 9.85 -5.05
C THR A 295 4.68 10.70 -5.10
N THR A 296 3.65 10.26 -4.39
CA THR A 296 2.42 11.02 -4.20
C THR A 296 2.70 12.38 -3.55
N CYS A 297 3.70 12.46 -2.67
CA CYS A 297 4.13 13.71 -2.06
C CYS A 297 4.79 14.67 -3.07
N GLU A 298 5.58 14.13 -4.01
CA GLU A 298 6.26 14.90 -5.05
C GLU A 298 5.27 15.47 -6.08
N GLN A 299 4.15 14.80 -6.35
CA GLN A 299 3.08 15.36 -7.18
C GLN A 299 2.49 16.65 -6.61
N ALA A 300 2.30 16.69 -5.28
CA ALA A 300 1.79 17.89 -4.61
C ALA A 300 2.88 18.96 -4.45
N LYS A 301 4.12 18.54 -4.21
CA LYS A 301 5.28 19.41 -4.01
C LYS A 301 6.49 18.86 -4.78
N PRO A 302 6.67 19.27 -6.05
CA PRO A 302 7.76 18.77 -6.88
C PRO A 302 9.14 18.97 -6.26
N ALA A 303 10.04 17.99 -6.42
CA ALA A 303 11.41 18.15 -5.98
C ALA A 303 12.07 19.34 -6.71
N VAL A 304 12.87 20.12 -5.98
CA VAL A 304 13.69 21.18 -6.57
C VAL A 304 15.14 20.80 -6.34
N LEU A 305 15.82 20.46 -7.43
CA LEU A 305 17.22 20.07 -7.38
C LEU A 305 18.14 21.28 -7.47
N LYS A 306 19.24 21.22 -6.71
CA LYS A 306 20.27 22.25 -6.73
C LYS A 306 20.91 22.29 -8.11
N PHE A 307 21.25 23.49 -8.57
CA PHE A 307 22.04 23.77 -9.78
C PHE A 307 21.34 23.47 -11.13
N ASP A 308 20.39 22.54 -11.20
CA ASP A 308 19.60 22.28 -12.40
C ASP A 308 18.11 22.11 -12.07
N PHE A 309 17.28 23.02 -12.59
CA PHE A 309 15.82 23.01 -12.39
C PHE A 309 15.07 22.08 -13.34
N LYS A 310 15.76 21.53 -14.35
CA LYS A 310 15.20 20.53 -15.27
C LYS A 310 15.58 19.11 -14.86
N ALA A 311 16.53 18.96 -13.93
CA ALA A 311 16.88 17.67 -13.38
C ALA A 311 15.69 17.10 -12.60
N ASP A 312 15.49 15.80 -12.74
CA ASP A 312 14.44 15.05 -12.07
C ASP A 312 14.94 13.63 -11.73
N TYR A 313 14.10 12.87 -11.03
CA TYR A 313 14.37 11.47 -10.71
C TYR A 313 13.93 10.52 -11.84
N ASN A 314 13.45 11.03 -12.98
CA ASN A 314 12.86 10.22 -14.03
C ASN A 314 13.92 9.71 -15.02
N LEU A 315 14.39 8.48 -14.77
CA LEU A 315 15.43 7.81 -15.57
C LEU A 315 14.88 7.05 -16.80
N GLY A 316 13.57 7.16 -17.06
CA GLY A 316 12.86 6.37 -18.05
C GLY A 316 12.17 5.14 -17.45
N ARG A 317 11.06 4.71 -18.08
CA ARG A 317 10.11 3.74 -17.50
C ARG A 317 10.73 2.44 -17.00
N GLU A 318 11.70 1.89 -17.74
CA GLU A 318 12.37 0.64 -17.37
C GLU A 318 13.22 0.81 -16.11
N LYS A 319 14.13 1.80 -16.10
CA LYS A 319 14.97 2.10 -14.93
C LYS A 319 14.15 2.50 -13.69
N ASN A 320 13.09 3.28 -13.89
CA ASN A 320 12.18 3.66 -12.81
C ASN A 320 11.50 2.42 -12.19
N PHE A 321 11.10 1.47 -13.04
CA PHE A 321 10.55 0.19 -12.59
C PHE A 321 11.60 -0.62 -11.81
N GLU A 322 12.82 -0.72 -12.32
CA GLU A 322 13.93 -1.44 -11.66
C GLU A 322 14.33 -0.83 -10.32
N GLN A 323 14.22 0.48 -10.13
CA GLN A 323 14.48 1.12 -8.83
C GLN A 323 13.54 0.60 -7.72
N VAL A 324 12.29 0.31 -8.05
CA VAL A 324 11.28 -0.20 -7.09
C VAL A 324 11.26 -1.72 -7.05
N PHE A 325 11.19 -2.38 -8.20
CA PHE A 325 11.03 -3.83 -8.32
C PHE A 325 12.35 -4.60 -8.32
N GLY A 326 13.47 -3.92 -8.54
CA GLY A 326 14.80 -4.50 -8.45
C GLY A 326 15.18 -5.41 -9.61
N TRP A 327 16.20 -6.21 -9.37
CA TRP A 327 16.80 -7.13 -10.34
C TRP A 327 15.91 -8.31 -10.76
N GLY A 328 14.80 -8.59 -10.06
CA GLY A 328 13.95 -9.75 -10.34
C GLY A 328 12.90 -10.02 -9.28
N LEU A 329 12.24 -11.19 -9.37
CA LEU A 329 11.15 -11.61 -8.47
C LEU A 329 10.07 -10.54 -8.32
N TRP A 330 9.71 -9.90 -9.44
CA TRP A 330 8.86 -8.72 -9.46
C TRP A 330 7.46 -8.97 -8.91
N PHE A 331 6.92 -10.16 -9.15
CA PHE A 331 5.60 -10.57 -8.67
C PHE A 331 5.57 -11.04 -7.21
N PHE A 332 6.72 -11.10 -6.53
CA PHE A 332 6.80 -11.57 -5.14
C PHE A 332 7.10 -10.41 -4.20
N PRO A 333 6.45 -10.33 -3.02
CA PRO A 333 6.63 -9.24 -2.08
C PRO A 333 7.90 -9.45 -1.23
N LEU A 334 9.03 -9.52 -1.93
CA LEU A 334 10.38 -9.70 -1.42
C LEU A 334 11.19 -8.42 -1.64
N LYS A 335 12.12 -8.13 -0.73
CA LYS A 335 13.01 -6.97 -0.84
C LYS A 335 14.03 -7.20 -1.96
N THR A 336 13.84 -6.49 -3.06
CA THR A 336 14.71 -6.58 -4.25
C THR A 336 15.19 -5.22 -4.74
N SER A 337 14.69 -4.12 -4.17
CA SER A 337 15.07 -2.75 -4.57
C SER A 337 16.59 -2.56 -4.52
N LEU A 338 17.10 -1.87 -5.54
CA LEU A 338 18.52 -1.56 -5.69
C LEU A 338 18.93 -0.30 -4.91
N GLU A 339 17.97 0.53 -4.52
CA GLU A 339 18.22 1.78 -3.82
C GLU A 339 18.40 1.56 -2.32
N ASP A 340 19.35 2.28 -1.72
CA ASP A 340 19.57 2.31 -0.27
C ASP A 340 18.52 3.17 0.47
N GLY A 341 17.73 3.94 -0.28
CA GLY A 341 16.73 4.89 0.22
C GLY A 341 17.31 6.23 0.66
N MET A 342 18.64 6.40 0.66
CA MET A 342 19.30 7.62 1.11
C MET A 342 19.85 8.43 -0.05
N HIS A 343 20.20 7.74 -1.15
CA HIS A 343 20.74 8.33 -2.37
C HIS A 343 19.90 7.87 -3.56
N PHE A 344 19.50 8.83 -4.38
CA PHE A 344 18.68 8.59 -5.57
C PHE A 344 19.42 9.11 -6.78
N GLU A 345 19.42 8.33 -7.85
CA GLU A 345 20.02 8.73 -9.13
C GLU A 345 19.15 9.81 -9.79
N ILE A 346 19.80 10.85 -10.31
CA ILE A 346 19.21 12.05 -10.89
C ILE A 346 19.60 12.09 -12.37
N ARG A 347 18.65 12.47 -13.23
CA ARG A 347 18.83 12.58 -14.68
C ARG A 347 19.53 13.87 -15.10
#